data_AF-A0A973F6X3-F1
#
_entry.id   AF-A0A973F6X3-F1
#
_cell.length_a   1.000
_cell.length_b   1.000
_cell.length_c   1.000
_cell.angle_alpha   90.00
_cell.angle_beta   90.00
_cell.angle_gamma   90.00
#
_symmetry.space_group_name_H-M   'P 1'
#
loop_
_entity.id
_entity.type
_entity.pdbx_description
1 polymer ?
#
loop_
_entity_poly.entity_id
_entity_poly.type
_entity_poly.pdbx_seq_one_letter_code
_entity_poly.pdbx_strand_id
1 'polypeptide(L)' 'NLARPPLPPSVEAGGHGGSHGYLGHEFVMSILENRQPLVNVAWALNMTVAGIVAHQSALKGGERMKIPQYKYWA' A
#
# COMPACT_ATOMS: atom_id res chain seq x y z
N ASN A 1 12.40 6.22 -11.89
CA ASN A 1 11.99 7.64 -11.95
C ASN A 1 10.49 7.69 -11.66
N LEU A 2 10.05 8.36 -10.59
CA LEU A 2 8.63 8.37 -10.16
C LEU A 2 7.86 9.60 -10.67
N ALA A 3 8.53 10.54 -11.33
CA ALA A 3 7.88 11.69 -11.93
C ALA A 3 7.00 11.23 -13.09
N ARG A 4 5.73 11.69 -13.11
CA ARG A 4 4.78 11.38 -14.18
C ARG A 4 4.24 12.66 -14.80
N PRO A 5 4.01 12.66 -16.13
CA PRO A 5 3.33 13.77 -16.77
C PRO A 5 1.88 13.89 -16.24
N PRO A 6 1.30 15.10 -16.29
CA PRO A 6 -0.11 15.28 -15.97
C PRO A 6 -1.00 14.46 -16.92
N LEU A 7 -2.20 14.13 -16.47
CA LEU A 7 -3.20 13.51 -17.33
C LEU A 7 -3.58 14.45 -18.49
N PRO A 8 -3.98 13.91 -19.66
CA PRO A 8 -4.53 14.72 -20.73
C PRO A 8 -5.70 15.58 -20.23
N PRO A 9 -5.90 16.82 -20.75
CA PRO A 9 -6.94 17.72 -20.26
C PRO A 9 -8.38 17.16 -20.31
N SER A 10 -8.64 16.17 -21.17
CA SER A 10 -9.94 15.51 -21.31
C SER A 10 -10.18 14.35 -20.34
N VAL A 11 -9.18 13.99 -19.54
CA VAL A 11 -9.24 12.87 -18.61
C VAL A 11 -9.33 13.41 -17.19
N GLU A 12 -10.44 13.15 -16.52
CA GLU A 12 -10.58 13.50 -15.11
C GLU A 12 -9.57 12.74 -14.25
N ALA A 13 -9.09 13.38 -13.17
CA ALA A 13 -8.19 12.75 -12.23
C ALA A 13 -8.79 11.50 -11.56
N GLY A 14 -10.12 11.39 -11.51
CA GLY A 14 -10.83 10.35 -10.75
C GLY A 14 -10.93 10.68 -9.25
N GLY A 15 -11.49 9.75 -8.48
CA GLY A 15 -11.67 9.91 -7.04
C GLY A 15 -10.34 9.94 -6.26
N HIS A 16 -10.42 10.35 -4.98
CA HIS A 16 -9.27 10.35 -4.05
C HIS A 16 -8.01 11.02 -4.62
N GLY A 17 -8.16 12.18 -5.27
CA GLY A 17 -7.05 12.94 -5.85
C GLY A 17 -6.32 12.24 -7.01
N GLY A 18 -6.96 11.24 -7.63
CA GLY A 18 -6.41 10.44 -8.72
C GLY A 18 -5.36 9.41 -8.34
N SER A 19 -5.19 9.14 -7.05
CA SER A 19 -4.26 8.15 -6.51
C SER A 19 -4.40 6.75 -7.13
N HIS A 20 -5.60 6.34 -7.50
CA HIS A 20 -5.87 4.99 -8.04
C HIS A 20 -5.08 4.72 -9.32
N GLY A 21 -5.01 5.68 -10.25
CA GLY A 21 -4.23 5.54 -11.49
C GLY A 21 -2.74 5.44 -11.21
N TYR A 22 -2.25 6.12 -10.17
CA TYR A 22 -0.86 6.03 -9.77
C TYR A 22 -0.50 4.65 -9.24
N LEU A 23 -1.31 4.13 -8.31
CA LEU A 23 -1.14 2.81 -7.70
C LEU A 23 -1.26 1.69 -8.73
N GLY A 24 -2.31 1.71 -9.57
CA GLY A 24 -2.53 0.68 -10.58
C GLY A 24 -1.39 0.59 -11.60
N HIS A 25 -0.93 1.73 -12.11
CA HIS A 25 0.21 1.76 -13.02
C HIS A 25 1.50 1.26 -12.37
N GLU A 26 1.78 1.62 -11.11
CA GLU A 26 2.99 1.15 -10.43
C GLU A 26 3.02 -0.38 -10.36
N PHE A 27 1.90 -0.98 -9.96
CA PHE A 27 1.74 -2.42 -9.88
C PHE A 27 1.94 -3.10 -11.25
N VAL A 28 1.25 -2.61 -12.30
CA VAL A 28 1.38 -3.16 -13.66
C VAL A 28 2.81 -3.04 -14.18
N MET A 29 3.44 -1.87 -14.02
CA MET A 29 4.82 -1.66 -14.45
C MET A 29 5.80 -2.54 -13.68
N SER A 30 5.57 -2.81 -12.39
CA SER A 30 6.44 -3.71 -11.62
C SER A 30 6.51 -5.12 -12.23
N ILE A 31 5.38 -5.59 -12.77
CA ILE A 31 5.28 -6.89 -13.44
C ILE A 31 6.00 -6.85 -14.78
N LEU A 32 5.69 -5.86 -15.62
CA LEU A 32 6.27 -5.73 -16.96
C LEU A 32 7.79 -5.55 -16.93
N GLU A 33 8.29 -4.81 -15.93
CA GLU A 33 9.72 -4.53 -15.74
C GLU A 33 10.45 -5.61 -14.93
N ASN A 34 9.75 -6.67 -14.50
CA ASN A 34 10.28 -7.73 -13.65
C ASN A 34 11.02 -7.18 -12.41
N ARG A 35 10.41 -6.21 -11.72
CA ARG A 35 10.93 -5.59 -10.51
C ARG A 35 9.99 -5.80 -9.35
N GLN A 36 10.51 -5.64 -8.14
CA GLN A 36 9.65 -5.59 -6.95
C GLN A 36 8.71 -4.37 -7.01
N PRO A 37 7.41 -4.54 -6.68
CA PRO A 37 6.49 -3.42 -6.55
C PRO A 37 6.90 -2.54 -5.37
N LEU A 38 6.55 -1.26 -5.41
CA LEU A 38 6.78 -0.35 -4.28
C LEU A 38 6.04 -0.84 -3.02
N VAL A 39 4.82 -1.34 -3.20
CA VAL A 39 4.04 -2.00 -2.14
C VAL A 39 4.18 -3.51 -2.28
N ASN A 40 5.25 -4.06 -1.72
CA ASN A 40 5.45 -5.51 -1.63
C ASN A 40 4.67 -6.15 -0.46
N VAL A 41 4.73 -7.47 -0.33
CA VAL A 41 3.98 -8.22 0.70
C VAL A 41 4.34 -7.81 2.13
N ALA A 42 5.60 -7.45 2.41
CA ALA A 42 5.99 -7.02 3.75
C ALA A 42 5.38 -5.66 4.08
N TRP A 43 5.35 -4.73 3.12
CA TRP A 43 4.64 -3.46 3.26
C TRP A 43 3.14 -3.66 3.47
N ALA A 44 2.51 -4.52 2.66
CA ALA A 44 1.09 -4.83 2.81
C ALA A 44 0.77 -5.36 4.22
N LEU A 45 1.55 -6.34 4.71
CA LEU A 45 1.38 -6.89 6.05
C LEU A 45 1.57 -5.83 7.14
N ASN A 46 2.61 -4.99 7.03
CA ASN A 46 2.88 -3.94 8.02
C ASN A 46 1.79 -2.86 8.08
N MET A 47 1.06 -2.61 6.99
CA MET A 47 -0.10 -1.70 6.98
C MET A 47 -1.38 -2.37 7.51
N THR A 48 -1.58 -3.66 7.27
CA THR A 48 -2.85 -4.34 7.59
C THR A 48 -2.87 -4.96 8.99
N VAL A 49 -1.78 -5.58 9.45
CA VAL A 49 -1.76 -6.39 10.68
C VAL A 49 -2.03 -5.54 11.93
N ALA A 50 -1.68 -4.26 11.92
CA ALA A 50 -1.99 -3.33 13.00
C ALA A 50 -3.50 -3.28 13.30
N GLY A 51 -4.36 -3.34 12.28
CA GLY A 51 -5.81 -3.35 12.46
C GLY A 51 -6.32 -4.61 13.16
N ILE A 52 -5.73 -5.77 12.86
CA ILE A 52 -6.07 -7.04 13.53
C ILE A 52 -5.67 -7.00 15.00
N VAL A 53 -4.46 -6.53 15.29
CA VAL A 53 -3.97 -6.41 16.68
C VAL A 53 -4.79 -5.36 17.45
N ALA A 54 -5.17 -4.25 16.82
CA ALA A 54 -6.03 -3.24 17.42
C ALA A 54 -7.42 -3.81 17.76
N HIS A 55 -8.01 -4.62 16.88
CA HIS A 55 -9.26 -5.32 17.17
C HIS A 55 -9.12 -6.27 18.37
N GLN A 56 -8.04 -7.06 18.43
CA GLN A 56 -7.77 -7.94 19.58
C GLN A 56 -7.56 -7.15 20.88
N SER A 57 -6.86 -6.01 20.82
CA SER A 57 -6.67 -5.12 21.96
C SER A 57 -8.01 -4.59 22.49
N ALA A 58 -8.91 -4.16 21.60
CA ALA A 58 -10.24 -3.68 21.97
C ALA A 58 -11.07 -4.75 22.70
N LEU A 59 -11.02 -6.01 22.23
CA LEU A 59 -11.68 -7.14 22.89
C LEU A 59 -11.13 -7.42 24.31
N LYS A 60 -9.92 -6.94 24.62
CA LYS A 60 -9.25 -7.07 25.93
C LYS A 60 -9.24 -5.76 26.72
N GLY A 61 -10.20 -4.88 26.50
CA GLY A 61 -10.30 -3.62 27.23
C GLY A 61 -9.19 -2.61 26.91
N GLY A 62 -8.58 -2.71 25.72
CA GLY A 62 -7.53 -1.80 25.28
C GLY A 62 -6.13 -2.19 25.75
N GLU A 63 -5.86 -3.48 26.00
CA GLU A 63 -4.52 -3.98 26.36
C GLU A 63 -3.46 -3.54 25.34
N ARG A 64 -2.31 -3.04 25.81
CA ARG A 64 -1.17 -2.73 24.92
C ARG A 64 -0.57 -4.02 24.37
N MET A 65 -0.80 -4.29 23.09
CA MET A 65 -0.32 -5.49 22.40
C MET A 65 0.82 -5.17 21.40
N LYS A 66 1.72 -6.13 21.20
CA LYS A 66 2.84 -5.99 20.24
C LYS A 66 2.36 -6.23 18.82
N ILE A 67 2.68 -5.31 17.91
CA ILE A 67 2.39 -5.45 16.48
C ILE A 67 3.57 -6.18 15.81
N PRO A 68 3.34 -7.34 15.15
CA PRO A 68 4.37 -8.01 14.36
C PRO A 68 4.94 -7.08 13.28
N GLN A 69 6.25 -7.17 13.05
CA GLN A 69 6.94 -6.40 12.02
C GLN A 69 7.53 -7.36 11.00
N TYR A 70 7.16 -7.19 9.73
CA TYR A 70 7.59 -8.03 8.63
C TYR A 70 8.67 -7.31 7.83
N LYS A 71 9.67 -8.07 7.41
CA LYS A 71 10.67 -7.62 6.44
C LYS A 71 10.54 -8.49 5.21
N TYR A 72 10.68 -7.87 4.05
CA TYR A 72 10.84 -8.64 2.83
C TYR A 72 12.23 -9.28 2.89
N TRP A 73 12.30 -10.60 2.70
CA TRP A 73 13.57 -11.28 2.54
C TRP A 73 14.05 -10.98 1.12
N ALA A 74 15.13 -10.21 1.02
CA ALA A 74 15.89 -10.04 -0.21
C ALA A 74 17.28 -10.61 0.05
#